data_AF-A0A925QCI2-F1
#
_entry.id   AF-A0A925QCI2-F1
#
_cell.length_a   1.000
_cell.length_b   1.000
_cell.length_c   1.000
_cell.angle_alpha   90.00
_cell.angle_beta   90.00
_cell.angle_gamma   90.00
#
_symmetry.space_group_name_H-M   'P 1'
#
loop_
_entity.id
_entity.type
_entity.pdbx_description
1 polymer ?
#
loop_
_entity_poly.entity_id
_entity_poly.type
_entity_poly.pdbx_seq_one_letter_code
_entity_poly.pdbx_strand_id
1 'polypeptide(L)'
;MRLISFPRTPLALWWSLELGGDFQPSDELHFSLEYTKNRLVRNDTRRTAFDDNIFAFKSTYQFSRFVFARARVDYDTLDANIRGQFLLGWTPNPGTAFYLGYNDDLSRNGFSPFSGQLEPGFRRNGRTFFIKMSYLFRKSFGG
;
A
#
# COMPACT_ATOMS: atom_id res chain seq x y z
N MET A 1 13.77 18.61 46.03
CA MET A 1 13.27 19.16 44.75
C MET A 1 14.35 18.90 43.69
N ARG A 2 14.24 17.81 42.92
CA ARG A 2 15.24 17.42 41.91
C ARG A 2 14.67 17.81 40.54
N LEU A 3 15.29 18.77 39.87
CA LEU A 3 15.00 19.06 38.47
C LEU A 3 15.39 17.81 37.66
N ILE A 4 14.41 17.12 37.11
CA ILE A 4 14.63 16.13 36.06
C ILE A 4 14.74 16.94 34.78
N SER A 5 15.96 17.15 34.28
CA SER A 5 16.15 17.73 32.96
C SER A 5 15.73 16.69 31.92
N PHE A 6 14.70 17.01 31.14
CA PHE A 6 14.44 16.30 29.90
C PHE A 6 15.61 16.59 28.95
N PRO A 7 16.32 15.59 28.41
CA PRO A 7 17.28 15.84 27.35
C PRO A 7 16.52 16.41 26.16
N ARG A 8 16.93 17.61 25.72
CA ARG A 8 16.41 18.26 24.52
C ARG A 8 16.51 17.26 23.37
N THR A 9 15.38 16.91 22.78
CA THR A 9 15.29 16.06 21.59
C THR A 9 16.24 16.64 20.53
N PRO A 10 17.28 15.91 20.11
CA PRO A 10 18.10 16.37 19.01
C PRO A 10 17.19 16.40 17.78
N LEU A 11 16.97 17.58 17.22
CA LEU A 11 16.16 17.80 16.02
C LEU A 11 16.59 16.78 14.97
N ALA A 12 15.74 15.82 14.63
CA ALA A 12 16.03 14.86 13.57
C ALA A 12 15.88 15.56 12.22
N LEU A 13 16.81 15.31 11.28
CA LEU A 13 16.62 15.76 9.90
C LEU A 13 15.73 14.72 9.21
N TRP A 14 14.45 15.06 9.05
CA TRP A 14 13.48 14.28 8.29
C TRP A 14 13.34 14.87 6.90
N TRP A 15 13.47 14.04 5.87
CA TRP A 15 13.08 14.40 4.53
C TRP A 15 12.37 13.23 3.85
N SER A 16 11.34 13.56 3.08
CA SER A 16 10.64 12.66 2.19
C SER A 16 10.79 13.15 0.74
N LEU A 17 10.92 12.22 -0.18
CA LEU A 17 10.86 12.46 -1.61
C LEU A 17 9.74 11.60 -2.17
N GLU A 18 8.80 12.23 -2.85
CA GLU A 18 7.70 11.57 -3.52
C GLU A 18 7.79 11.88 -5.02
N LEU A 19 7.89 10.83 -5.84
CA LEU A 19 7.86 10.92 -7.29
C LEU A 19 6.68 10.10 -7.78
N GLY A 20 5.78 10.73 -8.53
CA GLY A 20 4.61 10.09 -9.11
C GLY A 20 4.55 10.32 -10.60
N GLY A 21 4.03 9.35 -11.33
CA GLY A 21 3.74 9.46 -12.75
C GLY A 21 2.51 8.63 -13.10
N ASP A 22 1.58 9.26 -13.81
CA ASP A 22 0.41 8.59 -14.37
C ASP A 22 0.56 8.47 -15.88
N PHE A 23 0.22 7.30 -16.40
CA PHE A 23 0.27 7.01 -17.82
C PHE A 23 -1.01 6.31 -18.24
N GLN A 24 -1.69 6.89 -19.22
CA GLN A 24 -2.95 6.39 -19.73
C GLN A 24 -2.82 6.09 -21.23
N PRO A 25 -2.44 4.84 -21.60
CA PRO A 25 -2.33 4.47 -23.01
C PRO A 25 -3.64 4.54 -23.79
N SER A 26 -4.78 4.30 -23.12
CA SER A 26 -6.12 4.37 -23.71
C SER A 26 -7.14 4.86 -22.67
N ASP A 27 -8.35 5.19 -23.10
CA ASP A 27 -9.42 5.66 -22.20
C ASP A 27 -9.78 4.62 -21.13
N GLU A 28 -9.51 3.34 -21.40
CA GLU A 28 -9.83 2.22 -20.52
C GLU A 28 -8.69 1.81 -19.59
N LEU A 29 -7.43 2.06 -19.98
CA LEU A 29 -6.26 1.55 -19.29
C LEU A 29 -5.48 2.69 -18.64
N HIS A 30 -5.35 2.63 -17.32
CA HIS A 30 -4.59 3.58 -16.52
C HIS A 30 -3.48 2.86 -15.76
N PHE A 31 -2.29 3.43 -15.82
CA PHE A 31 -1.14 3.06 -15.00
C PHE A 31 -0.73 4.24 -14.14
N SER A 32 -0.33 3.95 -12.92
CA SER A 32 0.23 4.94 -11.99
C SER A 32 1.43 4.30 -11.31
N LEU A 33 2.56 5.00 -11.32
CA LEU A 33 3.77 4.61 -10.64
C LEU A 33 4.12 5.69 -9.63
N GLU A 34 4.34 5.26 -8.39
CA GLU A 34 4.63 6.11 -7.25
C GLU A 34 5.88 5.57 -6.56
N TYR A 35 6.81 6.46 -6.25
CA TYR A 35 8.03 6.18 -5.53
C TYR A 35 8.15 7.12 -4.35
N THR A 36 8.27 6.55 -3.17
CA THR A 36 8.42 7.29 -1.92
C THR A 36 9.73 6.90 -1.26
N LYS A 37 10.56 7.90 -0.97
CA LYS A 37 11.79 7.74 -0.21
C LYS A 37 11.73 8.55 1.07
N ASN A 38 11.83 7.88 2.22
CA ASN A 38 11.78 8.52 3.53
C ASN A 38 13.07 8.25 4.29
N ARG A 39 13.81 9.30 4.67
CA ARG A 39 15.03 9.13 5.45
C ARG A 39 15.01 9.95 6.73
N LEU A 40 15.37 9.28 7.84
CA LEU A 40 15.54 9.89 9.15
C LEU A 40 17.00 9.73 9.58
N VAL A 41 17.70 10.85 9.76
CA VAL A 41 19.07 10.86 10.29
C VAL A 41 19.09 11.51 11.66
N ARG A 42 19.73 10.84 12.62
CA ARG A 42 19.89 11.37 13.97
C ARG A 42 21.11 12.31 14.02
N ASN A 43 20.90 13.56 14.45
CA ASN A 43 21.94 14.59 14.42
C ASN A 43 23.04 14.41 15.48
N ASP A 44 22.81 13.64 16.54
CA ASP A 44 23.77 13.41 17.63
C ASP A 44 24.93 12.48 17.23
N THR A 45 24.65 11.47 16.44
CA THR A 45 25.54 10.36 16.09
C THR A 45 25.79 10.29 14.58
N ARG A 46 25.08 11.10 13.79
CA ARG A 46 24.99 11.05 12.31
C ARG A 46 24.61 9.66 11.77
N ARG A 47 24.02 8.81 12.60
CA ARG A 47 23.57 7.47 12.18
C ARG A 47 22.18 7.60 11.55
N THR A 48 22.00 6.96 10.40
CA THR A 48 20.69 6.79 9.77
C THR A 48 19.85 5.92 10.70
N ALA A 49 18.67 6.39 11.08
CA ALA A 49 17.72 5.65 11.90
C ALA A 49 16.65 4.96 11.04
N PHE A 50 16.38 5.47 9.84
CA PHE A 50 15.34 5.00 8.92
C PHE A 50 15.70 5.43 7.48
N ASP A 51 15.56 4.55 6.47
CA ASP A 51 15.81 4.86 5.04
C ASP A 51 14.88 4.04 4.14
N ASP A 52 13.59 4.38 4.13
CA ASP A 52 12.51 3.67 3.42
C ASP A 52 12.45 4.00 1.94
N ASN A 53 12.31 2.96 1.11
CA ASN A 53 12.19 3.06 -0.35
C ASN A 53 11.04 2.19 -0.82
N ILE A 54 9.90 2.82 -1.11
CA ILE A 54 8.64 2.17 -1.46
C ILE A 54 8.32 2.48 -2.92
N PHE A 55 8.10 1.45 -3.72
CA PHE A 55 7.61 1.56 -5.09
C PHE A 55 6.19 1.01 -5.16
N ALA A 56 5.24 1.83 -5.58
CA ALA A 56 3.84 1.47 -5.70
C ALA A 56 3.40 1.57 -7.16
N PHE A 57 3.06 0.44 -7.75
CA PHE A 57 2.51 0.35 -9.09
C PHE A 57 1.01 0.07 -9.02
N LYS A 58 0.20 0.88 -9.69
CA LYS A 58 -1.26 0.71 -9.80
C LYS A 58 -1.62 0.58 -11.28
N SER A 59 -2.44 -0.41 -11.60
CA SER A 59 -3.04 -0.57 -12.92
C SER A 59 -4.54 -0.71 -12.77
N THR A 60 -5.30 0.06 -13.54
CA THR A 60 -6.76 -0.07 -13.64
C THR A 60 -7.13 -0.26 -15.10
N TYR A 61 -7.96 -1.26 -15.38
CA TYR A 61 -8.49 -1.54 -16.71
C TYR A 61 -10.01 -1.61 -16.70
N GLN A 62 -10.65 -0.84 -17.56
CA GLN A 62 -12.10 -0.78 -17.74
C GLN A 62 -12.50 -1.61 -18.96
N PHE A 63 -12.88 -2.87 -18.77
CA PHE A 63 -13.37 -3.70 -19.88
C PHE A 63 -14.64 -3.12 -20.51
N SER A 64 -15.49 -2.53 -19.66
CA SER A 64 -16.69 -1.80 -20.07
C SER A 64 -17.11 -0.87 -18.94
N ARG A 65 -18.16 -0.06 -19.18
CA ARG A 65 -18.78 0.76 -18.11
C ARG A 65 -19.30 -0.03 -16.91
N PHE A 66 -19.41 -1.36 -17.02
CA PHE A 66 -19.93 -2.24 -15.98
C PHE A 66 -18.89 -3.17 -15.36
N VAL A 67 -17.75 -3.39 -16.04
CA VAL A 67 -16.75 -4.39 -15.62
C VAL A 67 -15.39 -3.73 -15.60
N PHE A 68 -14.71 -3.79 -14.47
CA PHE A 68 -13.37 -3.25 -14.30
C PHE A 68 -12.48 -4.20 -13.52
N ALA A 69 -11.19 -4.15 -13.80
CA ALA A 69 -10.16 -4.78 -12.97
C ALA A 69 -9.16 -3.73 -12.49
N ARG A 70 -8.62 -3.95 -11.29
CA ARG A 70 -7.54 -3.17 -10.71
C ARG A 70 -6.52 -4.11 -10.12
N ALA A 71 -5.24 -3.83 -10.41
CA ALA A 71 -4.11 -4.46 -9.77
C ALA A 71 -3.25 -3.39 -9.10
N ARG A 72 -2.69 -3.71 -7.94
CA ARG A 72 -1.69 -2.89 -7.26
C ARG A 72 -0.58 -3.77 -6.74
N VAL A 73 0.66 -3.34 -6.94
CA VAL A 73 1.83 -4.01 -6.40
C VAL A 73 2.68 -2.97 -5.68
N ASP A 74 2.89 -3.17 -4.39
CA ASP A 74 3.75 -2.33 -3.57
C ASP A 74 5.01 -3.14 -3.22
N TYR A 75 6.18 -2.57 -3.53
CA TYR A 75 7.50 -3.16 -3.28
C TYR A 75 8.27 -2.28 -2.30
N ASP A 76 8.59 -2.84 -1.14
CA ASP A 76 9.42 -2.20 -0.13
C ASP A 76 10.84 -2.79 -0.18
N THR A 77 11.83 -1.91 -0.37
CA THR A 77 13.23 -2.32 -0.54
C THR A 77 13.92 -2.70 0.78
N LEU A 78 13.51 -2.20 1.95
CA LEU A 78 14.25 -2.55 3.20
C LEU A 78 13.70 -3.78 3.89
N ASP A 79 12.39 -3.93 3.88
CA ASP A 79 11.75 -5.12 4.45
C ASP A 79 11.70 -6.28 3.45
N ALA A 80 12.19 -6.07 2.22
CA ALA A 80 12.08 -6.98 1.08
C ALA A 80 10.66 -7.57 0.97
N ASN A 81 9.66 -6.70 1.14
CA ASN A 81 8.26 -7.05 1.20
C ASN A 81 7.57 -6.67 -0.12
N ILE A 82 6.77 -7.61 -0.64
CA ILE A 82 5.97 -7.42 -1.85
C ILE A 82 4.51 -7.61 -1.48
N ARG A 83 3.69 -6.59 -1.68
CA ARG A 83 2.24 -6.67 -1.48
C ARG A 83 1.54 -6.60 -2.82
N GLY A 84 0.81 -7.66 -3.16
CA GLY A 84 -0.04 -7.72 -4.34
C GLY A 84 -1.51 -7.59 -3.96
N GLN A 85 -2.23 -6.70 -4.64
CA GLN A 85 -3.68 -6.57 -4.51
C GLN A 85 -4.30 -6.66 -5.90
N PHE A 86 -5.36 -7.45 -6.01
CA PHE A 86 -6.14 -7.59 -7.22
C PHE A 86 -7.63 -7.45 -6.89
N LEU A 87 -8.37 -6.74 -7.75
CA LEU A 87 -9.79 -6.52 -7.61
C LEU A 87 -10.45 -6.56 -8.98
N LEU A 88 -11.44 -7.41 -9.14
CA LEU A 88 -12.38 -7.43 -10.26
C LEU A 88 -13.75 -6.95 -9.76
N GLY A 89 -14.32 -5.97 -10.41
CA GLY A 89 -15.64 -5.43 -10.10
C GLY A 89 -16.59 -5.54 -11.28
N TRP A 90 -17.84 -5.94 -10.98
CA TRP A 90 -18.95 -5.94 -11.92
C TRP A 90 -20.15 -5.21 -11.32
N THR A 91 -20.52 -4.09 -11.93
CA THR A 91 -21.60 -3.20 -11.49
C THR A 91 -22.50 -2.85 -12.67
N PRO A 92 -23.40 -3.75 -13.10
CA PRO A 92 -24.26 -3.55 -14.26
C PRO A 92 -25.30 -2.43 -14.06
N ASN A 93 -25.71 -2.21 -12.82
CA ASN A 93 -26.63 -1.14 -12.44
C ASN A 93 -26.29 -0.64 -11.03
N PRO A 94 -26.69 0.58 -10.63
CA PRO A 94 -26.41 1.11 -9.29
C PRO A 94 -27.01 0.28 -8.14
N GLY A 95 -27.92 -0.64 -8.44
CA GLY A 95 -28.55 -1.54 -7.47
C GLY A 95 -27.90 -2.91 -7.36
N THR A 96 -26.90 -3.26 -8.17
CA THR A 96 -26.28 -4.59 -8.22
C THR A 96 -24.78 -4.43 -8.37
N ALA A 97 -24.03 -4.97 -7.42
CA ALA A 97 -22.58 -4.94 -7.45
C ALA A 97 -22.00 -6.28 -7.01
N PHE A 98 -20.99 -6.73 -7.73
CA PHE A 98 -20.21 -7.90 -7.43
C PHE A 98 -18.73 -7.52 -7.44
N TYR A 99 -18.00 -7.93 -6.40
CA TYR A 99 -16.57 -7.71 -6.30
C TYR A 99 -15.88 -9.02 -5.92
N LEU A 100 -14.77 -9.26 -6.59
CA LEU A 100 -13.88 -10.39 -6.37
C LEU A 100 -12.50 -9.81 -6.15
N GLY A 101 -11.86 -10.09 -5.02
CA GLY A 101 -10.53 -9.58 -4.77
C GLY A 101 -9.63 -10.56 -4.08
N TYR A 102 -8.33 -10.29 -4.23
CA TYR A 102 -7.25 -11.10 -3.72
C TYR A 102 -6.15 -10.19 -3.22
N ASN A 103 -5.73 -10.39 -1.98
CA ASN A 103 -4.61 -9.70 -1.37
C ASN A 103 -3.57 -10.75 -0.97
N ASP A 104 -2.32 -10.48 -1.35
CA ASP A 104 -1.15 -11.28 -1.00
C ASP A 104 -0.10 -10.35 -0.39
N ASP A 105 0.49 -10.78 0.71
CA ASP A 105 1.62 -10.10 1.32
C ASP A 105 2.74 -11.14 1.43
N LEU A 106 3.79 -10.92 0.65
CA LEU A 106 4.97 -11.76 0.60
C LEU A 106 6.11 -11.02 1.29
N SER A 107 6.36 -11.35 2.55
CA SER A 107 7.54 -10.90 3.29
C SER A 107 8.70 -11.86 3.05
N ARG A 108 9.83 -11.37 2.53
CA ARG A 108 11.05 -12.16 2.33
C ARG A 108 12.04 -11.86 3.46
N ASN A 109 11.80 -12.44 4.65
CA ASN A 109 12.66 -12.44 5.85
C ASN A 109 13.52 -11.17 6.03
N GLY A 110 13.01 -10.25 6.84
CA GLY A 110 13.67 -9.01 7.25
C GLY A 110 15.09 -9.25 7.75
N PHE A 111 16.06 -8.77 6.97
CA PHE A 111 17.40 -8.47 7.45
C PHE A 111 17.39 -7.00 7.81
N SER A 112 17.39 -6.66 9.10
CA SER A 112 17.55 -5.25 9.49
C SER A 112 18.97 -4.80 9.15
N PRO A 113 19.15 -3.83 8.23
CA PRO A 113 20.50 -3.39 7.80
C PRO A 113 21.27 -2.64 8.90
N PHE A 114 20.62 -2.38 10.04
CA PHE A 114 21.22 -1.65 11.18
C PHE A 114 21.66 -2.56 12.34
N SER A 115 21.06 -3.73 12.53
CA SER A 115 21.39 -4.65 13.63
C SER A 115 22.04 -5.95 13.18
N GLY A 116 21.95 -6.33 11.90
CA GLY A 116 22.47 -7.60 11.38
C GLY A 116 21.84 -8.83 12.05
N GLN A 117 20.78 -8.63 12.83
CA GLN A 117 20.00 -9.70 13.44
C GLN A 117 18.85 -10.07 12.51
N LEU A 118 18.62 -11.38 12.38
CA LEU A 118 17.31 -11.88 11.96
C LEU A 118 16.33 -11.49 13.06
N GLU A 119 15.49 -10.49 12.82
CA GLU A 119 14.30 -10.26 13.64
C GLU A 119 13.43 -11.54 13.51
N PRO A 120 13.24 -12.35 14.58
CA PRO A 120 12.38 -13.52 14.51
C PRO A 120 10.94 -13.03 14.64
N GLY A 121 10.39 -12.58 13.52
CA GLY A 121 8.99 -12.25 13.33
C GLY A 121 8.39 -13.15 12.27
N PHE A 122 8.36 -14.46 12.52
CA PHE A 122 7.64 -15.43 11.68
C PHE A 122 6.21 -14.96 11.44
N ARG A 123 5.93 -14.38 10.27
CA ARG A 123 4.60 -14.42 9.66
C ARG A 123 4.74 -14.64 8.17
N ARG A 124 4.44 -15.88 7.78
CA ARG A 124 4.01 -16.25 6.43
C ARG A 124 2.72 -15.48 6.17
N ASN A 125 2.84 -14.32 5.54
CA ASN A 125 1.80 -13.29 5.56
C ASN A 125 0.59 -13.70 4.69
N GLY A 126 -0.60 -13.46 5.23
CA GLY A 126 -1.84 -14.13 4.84
C GLY A 126 -2.33 -13.75 3.45
N ARG A 127 -2.59 -14.75 2.63
CA ARG A 127 -3.39 -14.62 1.40
C ARG A 127 -4.84 -14.48 1.78
N THR A 128 -5.45 -13.37 1.42
CA THR A 128 -6.87 -13.13 1.68
C THR A 128 -7.60 -13.02 0.37
N PHE A 129 -8.48 -13.97 0.12
CA PHE A 129 -9.43 -13.93 -0.97
C PHE A 129 -10.78 -13.46 -0.42
N PHE A 130 -11.44 -12.54 -1.12
CA PHE A 130 -12.75 -12.04 -0.71
C PHE A 130 -13.69 -11.93 -1.90
N ILE A 131 -14.97 -12.16 -1.60
CA ILE A 131 -16.08 -11.96 -2.52
C ILE A 131 -17.08 -11.08 -1.79
N LYS A 132 -17.60 -10.06 -2.49
CA LYS A 132 -18.66 -9.18 -1.99
C LYS A 132 -19.74 -9.06 -3.04
N MET A 133 -20.99 -9.28 -2.63
CA MET A 133 -22.16 -9.07 -3.47
C MET A 133 -23.13 -8.12 -2.76
N SER A 134 -23.74 -7.23 -3.52
CA SER A 134 -24.73 -6.28 -3.03
C SER A 134 -25.86 -6.17 -4.03
N TYR A 135 -27.10 -6.25 -3.55
CA TYR A 135 -28.30 -6.10 -4.36
C TYR A 135 -29.33 -5.23 -3.64
N LEU A 136 -29.89 -4.24 -4.35
CA LEU A 136 -30.90 -3.32 -3.85
C LEU A 136 -32.28 -3.74 -4.36
N PHE A 137 -33.13 -4.17 -3.43
CA PHE A 137 -34.55 -4.39 -3.71
C PHE A 137 -35.29 -3.06 -3.69
N ARG A 138 -35.76 -2.61 -4.85
CA ARG A 138 -36.69 -1.46 -4.93
C ARG A 138 -38.12 -1.99 -4.93
N LYS A 139 -38.79 -1.93 -3.78
CA LYS A 139 -40.26 -1.98 -3.72
C LYS A 139 -40.77 -0.56 -3.95
N SER A 140 -41.44 -0.29 -5.07
CA SER A 140 -42.33 0.87 -5.14
C SER A 140 -43.55 0.53 -4.31
N PHE A 141 -43.69 1.13 -3.13
CA PHE A 141 -45.00 1.23 -2.52
C PHE A 141 -45.77 2.26 -3.36
N GLY A 142 -46.54 1.76 -4.33
CA GLY A 142 -47.57 2.55 -4.97
C GLY A 142 -48.71 2.71 -3.98
N GLY A 143 -48.98 3.96 -3.61
CA GLY A 143 -50.16 4.42 -2.88
C GLY A 143 -50.57 5.75 -3.49
#